data_AF-A0A1F9UJL8-F1
#
_entry.id   AF-A0A1F9UJL8-F1
#
_cell.length_a   1.000
_cell.length_b   1.000
_cell.length_c   1.000
_cell.angle_alpha   90.00
_cell.angle_beta   90.00
_cell.angle_gamma   90.00
#
_symmetry.space_group_name_H-M   'P 1'
#
loop_
_entity.id
_entity.type
_entity.pdbx_description
1 polymer ?
#
loop_
_entity_poly.entity_id
_entity_poly.type
_entity_poly.pdbx_seq_one_letter_code
_entity_poly.pdbx_strand_id
1 'polypeptide(L)'
;MYYAYRRLPMKRTTIVLPPELKTRAMKRARNRGISLGKLIRESLEETLKQSARSSGEDPFFADKAVFRGRAPRDLSKNHDKYLYGE
;
A
#
# COMPACT_ATOMS: atom_id res chain seq x y z
N MET A 1 5.64 13.06 3.31
CA MET A 1 5.05 14.35 2.90
C MET A 1 3.61 14.10 2.47
N TYR A 2 2.65 14.15 3.41
CA TYR A 2 1.24 13.91 3.13
C TYR A 2 0.65 15.15 2.46
N TYR A 3 0.31 15.08 1.18
CA TYR A 3 -0.52 16.10 0.55
C TYR A 3 -1.88 16.10 1.25
N ALA A 4 -2.10 17.12 2.08
CA ALA A 4 -3.41 17.43 2.59
C ALA A 4 -4.37 17.55 1.40
N TYR A 5 -5.36 16.65 1.33
CA TYR A 5 -6.51 16.73 0.43
C TYR A 5 -7.37 17.93 0.84
N ARG A 6 -6.81 19.12 0.64
CA ARG A 6 -7.51 20.39 0.64
C ARG A 6 -8.55 20.24 -0.47
N ARG A 7 -9.84 20.24 -0.11
CA ARG A 7 -11.02 19.94 -0.94
C ARG A 7 -10.91 20.50 -2.37
N LEU A 8 -10.21 19.81 -3.26
CA LEU A 8 -10.29 20.09 -4.68
C LEU A 8 -11.67 19.60 -5.13
N PRO A 9 -12.44 20.40 -5.88
CA PRO A 9 -13.73 19.97 -6.38
C PRO A 9 -13.57 18.69 -7.22
N MET A 10 -14.51 17.75 -7.08
CA MET A 10 -14.52 16.54 -7.92
C MET A 10 -14.50 16.94 -9.40
N LYS A 11 -13.52 16.44 -10.14
CA LYS A 11 -13.43 16.64 -11.58
C LYS A 11 -14.26 15.59 -12.30
N ARG A 12 -15.05 16.03 -13.29
CA ARG A 12 -15.83 15.14 -14.16
C ARG A 12 -14.87 14.48 -15.14
N THR A 13 -14.85 13.15 -15.14
CA THR A 13 -14.04 12.35 -16.06
C THR A 13 -14.94 11.36 -16.77
N THR A 14 -14.92 11.36 -18.10
CA THR A 14 -15.62 10.37 -18.93
C THR A 14 -14.64 9.26 -19.25
N ILE A 15 -14.99 8.03 -18.90
CA ILE A 15 -14.22 6.83 -19.25
C ILE A 15 -15.11 5.88 -20.04
N VAL A 16 -14.53 5.21 -21.03
CA VAL A 16 -15.20 4.15 -21.77
C VAL A 16 -14.90 2.83 -21.05
N LEU A 17 -15.94 2.05 -20.79
CA LEU A 17 -15.84 0.73 -20.15
C LEU A 17 -16.46 -0.32 -21.08
N PRO A 18 -15.83 -1.50 -21.22
CA PRO A 18 -16.48 -2.64 -21.84
C PRO A 18 -17.86 -2.92 -21.18
N PRO A 19 -18.89 -3.25 -21.96
CA PRO A 19 -20.25 -3.38 -21.45
C PRO A 19 -20.37 -4.47 -20.36
N GLU A 20 -19.62 -5.56 -20.48
CA GLU A 20 -19.56 -6.64 -19.51
C GLU A 20 -18.96 -6.16 -18.19
N LEU A 21 -17.88 -5.37 -18.26
CA LEU A 21 -17.21 -4.81 -17.09
C LEU A 21 -18.12 -3.83 -16.35
N LYS A 22 -18.80 -2.95 -17.09
CA LYS A 22 -19.79 -2.01 -16.52
C LYS A 22 -20.90 -2.77 -15.81
N THR A 23 -21.43 -3.84 -16.42
CA THR A 23 -22.50 -4.65 -15.84
C THR A 23 -22.06 -5.33 -14.55
N ARG A 24 -20.88 -5.95 -14.54
CA ARG A 24 -20.30 -6.58 -13.34
C ARG A 24 -20.03 -5.57 -12.23
N ALA A 25 -19.50 -4.40 -12.57
CA ALA A 25 -19.24 -3.32 -11.62
C ALA A 25 -20.54 -2.78 -11.00
N MET A 26 -21.58 -2.57 -11.80
CA MET A 26 -22.89 -2.13 -11.30
C MET A 26 -23.51 -3.16 -10.35
N LYS A 27 -23.46 -4.46 -10.70
CA LYS A 27 -23.94 -5.53 -9.81
C LYS A 27 -23.20 -5.53 -8.47
N ARG A 28 -21.88 -5.41 -8.50
CA ARG A 28 -21.05 -5.32 -7.28
C ARG A 28 -21.38 -4.08 -6.45
N ALA A 29 -21.58 -2.92 -7.08
CA ALA A 29 -21.93 -1.68 -6.39
C ALA A 29 -23.29 -1.79 -5.68
N ARG A 30 -24.30 -2.36 -6.37
CA ARG A 30 -25.63 -2.63 -5.81
C ARG A 30 -25.57 -3.57 -4.61
N ASN A 31 -24.85 -4.69 -4.73
CA ASN A 31 -24.68 -5.64 -3.63
C ASN A 31 -24.01 -5.00 -2.39
N ARG A 32 -23.19 -3.97 -2.58
CA ARG A 32 -22.52 -3.21 -1.52
C ARG A 32 -23.31 -1.99 -1.04
N GLY A 33 -24.48 -1.69 -1.62
CA GLY A 33 -25.26 -0.49 -1.29
C GLY A 33 -24.56 0.83 -1.63
N ILE A 34 -23.67 0.86 -2.62
CA ILE A 34 -22.91 2.06 -3.02
C ILE A 34 -23.12 2.41 -4.49
N SER A 35 -22.81 3.66 -4.87
CA SER A 35 -22.84 4.08 -6.27
C SER A 35 -21.67 3.49 -7.07
N LEU A 36 -21.85 3.35 -8.39
CA LEU A 36 -20.78 2.92 -9.31
C LEU A 36 -19.56 3.85 -9.22
N GLY A 37 -19.78 5.16 -9.11
CA GLY A 37 -18.69 6.14 -8.97
C GLY A 37 -17.93 6.02 -7.65
N LYS A 38 -18.57 5.58 -6.56
CA LYS A 38 -17.86 5.27 -5.30
C LYS A 38 -17.02 4.01 -5.46
N LEU A 39 -17.58 2.95 -6.06
CA LEU A 39 -16.84 1.72 -6.36
C LEU A 39 -15.59 1.99 -7.22
N ILE A 40 -15.73 2.75 -8.31
CA ILE A 40 -14.60 3.09 -9.19
C ILE A 40 -13.51 3.84 -8.43
N ARG A 41 -13.88 4.82 -7.59
CA ARG A 41 -12.90 5.58 -6.78
C ARG A 41 -12.18 4.68 -5.78
N GLU A 42 -12.91 3.86 -5.03
CA GLU A 42 -12.31 2.92 -4.06
C GLU A 42 -11.35 1.94 -4.76
N SER A 43 -11.74 1.37 -5.90
CA SER A 43 -10.88 0.45 -6.65
C SER A 43 -9.62 1.13 -7.18
N LEU A 44 -9.70 2.38 -7.62
CA LEU A 44 -8.54 3.15 -8.05
C LEU A 44 -7.62 3.49 -6.87
N GLU A 45 -8.18 3.91 -5.73
CA GLU A 45 -7.41 4.18 -4.51
C GLU A 45 -6.69 2.93 -3.99
N GLU A 46 -7.36 1.78 -3.97
CA GLU A 46 -6.76 0.49 -3.58
C GLU A 46 -5.62 0.10 -4.51
N THR A 47 -5.85 0.19 -5.82
CA THR A 47 -4.82 -0.11 -6.83
C THR A 47 -3.60 0.78 -6.64
N LEU A 48 -3.79 2.10 -6.50
CA LEU A 48 -2.69 3.04 -6.31
C LEU A 48 -1.97 2.85 -4.97
N LYS A 49 -2.67 2.47 -3.89
CA LYS A 49 -2.04 2.11 -2.61
C LYS A 49 -1.16 0.86 -2.74
N GLN A 50 -1.59 -0.14 -3.51
CA GLN A 50 -0.78 -1.32 -3.78
C GLN A 50 0.43 -0.98 -4.63
N SER A 51 0.25 -0.16 -5.68
CA SER A 51 1.35 0.33 -6.51
C SER A 51 2.34 1.17 -5.73
N ALA A 52 1.90 1.98 -4.77
CA ALA A 52 2.78 2.75 -3.89
C ALA A 52 3.59 1.85 -2.94
N ARG A 53 3.07 0.67 -2.57
CA ARG A 53 3.83 -0.34 -1.81
C ARG A 53 4.84 -1.09 -2.67
N SER A 54 4.58 -1.26 -3.97
CA SER A 54 5.46 -2.00 -4.89
C SER A 54 6.43 -1.10 -5.67
N SER A 55 6.15 0.21 -5.78
CA SER A 55 7.04 1.21 -6.41
C SER A 55 8.28 1.53 -5.56
N GLY A 56 8.41 0.88 -4.41
CA GLY A 56 9.47 1.10 -3.45
C GLY A 56 9.41 -0.01 -2.40
N GLU A 57 9.70 -1.25 -2.80
CA GLU A 57 10.50 -2.05 -1.87
C GLU A 57 11.84 -1.32 -1.79
N ASP A 58 11.90 -0.34 -0.88
CA ASP A 58 13.15 0.22 -0.43
C ASP A 58 14.05 -0.99 -0.11
N PRO A 59 15.20 -1.16 -0.79
CA PRO A 59 16.10 -2.28 -0.52
C PRO A 59 16.43 -2.40 0.97
N PHE A 60 16.37 -1.30 1.72
CA PHE A 60 16.51 -1.26 3.16
C PHE A 60 15.39 -2.01 3.93
N PHE A 61 14.16 -1.99 3.44
CA PHE A 61 13.01 -2.68 4.05
C PHE A 61 12.63 -4.00 3.35
N ALA A 62 13.35 -4.36 2.27
CA ALA A 62 13.16 -5.62 1.56
C ALA A 62 13.67 -6.82 2.37
N ASP A 63 14.72 -6.63 3.18
CA ASP A 63 15.25 -7.68 4.06
C ASP A 63 14.34 -7.88 5.28
N LYS A 64 13.84 -9.10 5.44
CA LYS A 64 12.99 -9.54 6.55
C LYS A 64 13.66 -10.62 7.38
N ALA A 65 14.93 -10.93 7.14
CA ALA A 65 15.67 -11.90 7.93
C ALA A 65 15.85 -11.36 9.36
N VAL A 66 15.29 -12.08 10.34
CA VAL A 66 15.44 -11.76 11.76
C VAL A 66 16.13 -12.93 12.46
N PHE A 67 17.25 -12.64 13.13
CA PHE A 67 17.91 -13.62 13.98
C PHE A 67 17.07 -13.87 15.24
N ARG A 68 16.57 -15.10 15.42
CA ARG A 68 15.73 -15.50 16.57
C ARG A 68 16.50 -16.18 17.70
N GLY A 69 17.82 -16.30 17.58
CA GLY A 69 18.65 -16.91 18.60
C GLY A 69 18.82 -16.04 19.84
N ARG A 70 19.48 -16.60 20.86
CA ARG A 70 19.87 -15.81 22.04
C ARG A 70 20.98 -14.85 21.66
N ALA A 71 20.83 -13.59 22.04
CA ALA A 71 21.83 -12.55 21.87
C ALA A 71 22.01 -11.77 23.18
N PRO A 72 23.23 -11.27 23.48
CA PRO A 72 23.44 -10.36 24.59
C PRO A 72 22.57 -9.10 24.46
N ARG A 73 22.07 -8.58 25.59
CA ARG A 73 21.21 -7.36 25.59
C ARG A 73 21.96 -6.11 25.14
N ASP A 74 23.28 -6.12 25.27
CA ASP A 74 24.20 -5.04 24.93
C ASP A 74 24.92 -5.27 23.59
N LEU A 75 24.46 -6.22 22.76
CA LEU A 75 25.09 -6.60 21.49
C LEU A 75 25.36 -5.39 20.59
N SER A 76 24.41 -4.46 20.49
CA SER A 76 24.58 -3.26 19.64
C SER A 76 25.67 -2.32 20.17
N LYS A 77 25.79 -2.19 21.50
CA LYS A 77 26.74 -1.28 22.15
C LYS A 77 28.17 -1.84 22.12
N ASN A 78 28.31 -3.15 22.25
CA ASN A 78 29.59 -3.84 22.38
C ASN A 78 29.82 -4.80 21.20
N HIS A 79 29.39 -4.44 20.00
CA HIS A 79 29.46 -5.33 18.84
C HIS A 79 30.90 -5.72 18.50
N ASP A 80 31.88 -4.82 18.68
CA ASP A 80 33.29 -5.11 18.43
C ASP A 80 33.80 -6.25 19.32
N LYS A 81 33.43 -6.24 20.60
CA LYS A 81 33.75 -7.33 21.53
C LYS A 81 33.18 -8.68 21.07
N TYR A 82 31.96 -8.69 20.55
CA TYR A 82 31.28 -9.93 20.17
C TYR A 82 31.67 -10.42 18.77
N LEU A 83 32.04 -9.52 17.86
CA LEU A 83 32.41 -9.85 16.49
C LEU A 83 33.92 -10.05 16.30
N TYR A 84 34.74 -9.28 17.03
CA TYR A 84 36.19 -9.20 16.84
C TYR A 84 36.99 -9.55 18.11
N GLY A 85 36.36 -9.56 19.28
CA GLY A 85 37.01 -9.96 20.53
C GLY A 85 37.85 -8.88 21.21
N GLU A 86 37.67 -7.61 20.83
CA GLU A 86 38.33 -6.45 21.44
C GLU A 86 37.59 -5.89 22.68
#